data_AF-A0A7K2ZQT6-F1
#
_entry.id   AF-A0A7K2ZQT6-F1
#
_cell.length_a   1.000
_cell.length_b   1.000
_cell.length_c   1.000
_cell.angle_alpha   90.00
_cell.angle_beta   90.00
_cell.angle_gamma   90.00
#
_symmetry.space_group_name_H-M   'P 1'
#
loop_
_entity.id
_entity.type
_entity.pdbx_description
1 polymer ?
#
loop_
_entity_poly.entity_id
_entity_poly.type
_entity_poly.pdbx_seq_one_letter_code
_entity_poly.pdbx_strand_id
1 'polypeptide(L)' 'RGRAVAPARITGAIRADTVFMPFHWPGEGRANTLTNPALDPVSRMPEFKVCAVRLEAVR' A
#
# COMPACT_ATOMS: atom_id res chain seq x y z
N ARG A 1 -1.02 5.06 7.70
CA ARG A 1 0.17 5.90 7.99
C ARG A 1 1.33 4.97 8.28
N GLY A 2 2.46 5.18 7.63
CA GLY A 2 3.68 4.37 7.72
C GLY A 2 4.56 4.67 6.51
N ARG A 3 5.67 3.93 6.36
CA ARG A 3 6.54 4.02 5.20
C ARG A 3 6.81 2.61 4.69
N ALA A 4 6.89 2.48 3.36
CA ALA A 4 7.46 1.33 2.70
C ALA A 4 8.36 1.80 1.57
N VAL A 5 9.42 1.04 1.30
CA VAL A 5 10.36 1.28 0.20
C VAL A 5 10.42 0.01 -0.63
N ALA A 6 10.22 0.15 -1.93
CA ALA A 6 10.27 -0.96 -2.87
C ALA A 6 10.69 -0.46 -4.26
N PRO A 7 11.24 -1.34 -5.10
CA PRO A 7 11.43 -1.04 -6.51
C PRO A 7 10.10 -0.70 -7.19
N ALA A 8 10.09 0.35 -8.00
CA ALA A 8 8.91 0.75 -8.76
C ALA A 8 8.92 0.13 -10.17
N ARG A 9 7.75 -0.33 -10.63
CA ARG A 9 7.52 -0.70 -12.03
C ARG A 9 6.42 0.18 -12.59
N ILE A 10 6.74 0.98 -13.60
CA ILE A 10 5.79 1.88 -14.27
C ILE A 10 5.11 1.15 -15.42
N THR A 11 3.78 1.18 -15.45
CA THR A 11 2.96 0.52 -16.47
C THR A 11 1.60 1.21 -16.57
N GLY A 12 0.98 1.16 -17.75
CA GLY A 12 -0.39 1.62 -17.99
C GLY A 12 -1.48 0.56 -17.74
N ALA A 13 -1.14 -0.58 -17.15
CA ALA A 13 -2.07 -1.69 -16.93
C ALA A 13 -3.10 -1.47 -15.79
N ILE A 14 -2.92 -0.42 -14.99
CA ILE A 14 -3.83 -0.03 -13.90
C ILE A 14 -4.23 1.44 -14.06
N ARG A 15 -5.25 1.87 -13.32
CA ARG A 15 -5.70 3.27 -13.33
C ARG A 15 -4.56 4.22 -12.94
N ALA A 16 -4.52 5.40 -13.56
CA ALA A 16 -3.47 6.39 -13.36
C ALA A 16 -3.42 6.97 -11.93
N ASP A 17 -4.50 6.86 -11.17
CA ASP A 17 -4.64 7.34 -9.78
C ASP A 17 -4.34 6.26 -8.73
N THR A 18 -3.96 5.05 -9.17
CA THR A 18 -3.87 3.87 -8.32
C THR A 18 -2.44 3.33 -8.27
N VAL A 19 -2.02 2.90 -7.08
CA VAL A 19 -0.76 2.17 -6.86
C VAL A 19 -1.09 0.75 -6.46
N PHE A 20 -0.40 -0.23 -7.05
CA PHE A 20 -0.48 -1.62 -6.64
C PHE A 20 0.81 -2.02 -5.91
N MET A 21 0.68 -2.53 -4.67
CA MET A 21 1.79 -3.04 -3.89
C MET A 21 1.45 -4.42 -3.29
N PRO A 22 2.13 -5.50 -3.72
CA PRO A 22 2.00 -6.82 -3.11
C PRO A 22 2.59 -6.87 -1.69
N PHE A 23 2.07 -7.75 -0.84
CA PHE A 23 2.43 -7.85 0.59
C PHE A 23 3.35 -9.04 0.94
N HIS A 24 4.02 -9.63 -0.04
CA HIS A 24 4.82 -10.84 0.17
C HIS A 24 6.15 -10.60 0.90
N TRP A 25 6.69 -9.38 0.87
CA TRP A 25 8.02 -9.07 1.40
C TRP A 25 7.97 -8.41 2.78
N PRO A 26 8.85 -8.78 3.72
CA PRO A 26 8.96 -8.15 5.03
C PRO A 26 9.84 -6.89 5.01
N GLY A 27 10.14 -6.34 6.19
CA GLY A 27 11.09 -5.23 6.35
C GLY A 27 10.59 -3.92 5.75
N GLU A 28 11.46 -3.19 5.07
CA GLU A 28 11.11 -1.92 4.41
C GLU A 28 10.09 -2.12 3.27
N GLY A 29 10.00 -3.30 2.66
CA GLY A 29 9.05 -3.64 1.61
C GLY A 29 7.67 -4.08 2.10
N ARG A 30 7.41 -4.03 3.42
CA ARG A 30 6.15 -4.52 4.01
C ARG A 30 4.98 -3.59 3.72
N ALA A 31 4.14 -3.93 2.74
CA ALA A 31 2.96 -3.15 2.37
C ALA A 31 1.99 -2.84 3.54
N ASN A 32 1.82 -3.78 4.48
CA ASN A 32 0.91 -3.62 5.61
C ASN A 32 1.29 -2.50 6.59
N THR A 33 2.49 -1.90 6.47
CA THR A 33 2.81 -0.68 7.24
C THR A 33 2.00 0.53 6.75
N LEU A 34 1.47 0.49 5.53
CA LEU A 34 0.71 1.58 4.94
C LEU A 34 -0.79 1.49 5.29
N THR A 35 -1.31 0.26 5.38
CA THR A 35 -2.73 -0.09 5.59
C THR A 35 -3.37 0.67 6.76
N ASN A 36 -4.62 1.06 6.58
CA ASN A 36 -5.42 1.73 7.62
C ASN A 36 -5.76 0.74 8.75
N PRO A 37 -5.55 1.10 10.04
CA PRO A 37 -6.00 0.28 11.15
C PRO A 37 -7.53 0.25 11.32
N ALA A 38 -8.28 1.01 10.51
CA ALA A 38 -9.73 0.95 10.50
C ALA A 38 -10.23 -0.46 10.18
N LEU A 39 -11.24 -0.87 10.96
CA LEU A 39 -11.91 -2.15 10.81
C LEU A 39 -13.36 -1.88 10.45
N ASP A 40 -13.92 -2.72 9.58
CA ASP A 40 -15.35 -2.74 9.33
C ASP A 40 -16.13 -2.91 10.66
N PRO A 41 -17.17 -2.09 10.92
CA PRO A 41 -17.85 -2.08 12.22
C PRO A 41 -18.60 -3.38 12.55
N VAL A 42 -18.91 -4.21 11.55
CA VAL A 42 -19.67 -5.45 11.72
C VAL A 42 -18.73 -6.66 11.78
N SER A 43 -17.97 -6.88 10.71
CA SER A 43 -17.11 -8.06 10.51
C SER A 43 -15.74 -7.92 11.14
N ARG A 44 -15.34 -6.69 11.50
CA ARG A 44 -13.98 -6.35 11.94
C ARG A 44 -12.90 -6.61 10.88
N MET A 45 -13.28 -6.80 9.61
CA MET A 45 -12.35 -6.95 8.50
C MET A 45 -11.50 -5.67 8.32
N PRO A 46 -10.17 -5.78 8.13
CA PRO A 46 -9.33 -4.62 7.87
C PRO A 46 -9.50 -4.05 6.46
N GLU A 47 -9.26 -2.75 6.32
CA GLU A 47 -9.27 -2.04 5.04
C GLU A 47 -7.96 -2.23 4.27
N PHE A 48 -7.81 -3.32 3.52
CA PHE A 48 -6.59 -3.60 2.75
C PHE A 48 -6.56 -2.97 1.35
N LYS A 49 -7.72 -2.68 0.77
CA LYS A 49 -7.82 -2.30 -0.66
C LYS A 49 -7.78 -0.79 -0.90
N VAL A 50 -7.86 0.02 0.14
CA VAL A 50 -7.90 1.47 0.05
C VAL A 50 -6.95 2.06 1.09
N CYS A 51 -6.00 2.85 0.61
CA CYS A 51 -5.06 3.58 1.46
C CYS A 51 -4.53 4.80 0.69
N ALA A 52 -4.75 6.00 1.23
CA ALA A 52 -4.16 7.21 0.66
C ALA A 52 -2.64 7.22 0.94
N VAL A 53 -1.85 7.37 -0.12
CA VAL A 53 -0.38 7.37 -0.06
C VAL A 53 0.20 8.54 -0.84
N ARG A 54 1.43 8.92 -0.48
CA ARG A 54 2.27 9.84 -1.24
C ARG A 54 3.48 9.07 -1.74
N LEU A 55 3.81 9.19 -3.02
CA LEU A 55 5.00 8.59 -3.63
C LEU A 55 6.14 9.62 -3.65
N GLU A 56 7.34 9.13 -3.33
CA GLU A 56 8.58 9.91 -3.39
C GLU A 56 9.70 8.99 -3.92
N ALA A 57 10.60 9.53 -4.74
CA ALA A 57 11.78 8.78 -5.17
C ALA A 57 12.75 8.64 -3.99
N VAL A 58 13.26 7.43 -3.77
CA VAL A 58 14.28 7.15 -2.76
C VAL A 58 15.65 7.14 -3.45
N ARG A 59 16.63 7.81 -2.85
CA ARG A 59 18.02 7.83 -3.33
C ARG A 59 18.80 6.63 -2.84
#